data_AF-A0A0G4HLW5-F1
#
_entry.id   AF-A0A0G4HLW5-F1
#
_cell.length_a   1.000
_cell.length_b   1.000
_cell.length_c   1.000
_cell.angle_alpha   90.00
_cell.angle_beta   90.00
_cell.angle_gamma   90.00
#
_symmetry.space_group_name_H-M   'P 1'
#
loop_
_entity.id
_entity.type
_entity.pdbx_description
1 polymer ?
#
loop_
_entity_poly.entity_id
_entity_poly.type
_entity_poly.pdbx_seq_one_letter_code
_entity_poly.pdbx_strand_id
1 'polypeptide(L)'
;MESSNSCAFCGARKAGLQTCTACRLVAYFDRDCQKAHWKEHKGECSYKPKEKKKATQGDGVSSPSPFTFGGLPPPSSWASGLSEDQRYEWLVDCYRMRADDDYAWGGGNMHGLYSAACDEGEEANLTIASDFLIFCRLAVRHEVVPSPWNWGKFLKKAAGMLGFAFEKEDAKEKWGGENVFSAMMGGRSLRATGEVVYGSSCMQGGISDDDDSEALCEEQDAVHEALEEVRNRFDEMIEKAEEEGISEKIEEDEMDEWKSLPDRLFDGVGGKTLWVKLYETVAVGTVNEERLEKWV
;
A
#
# COMPACT_ATOMS: atom_id res chain seq x y z
N MET A 1 -35.61 24.56 -20.28
CA MET A 1 -34.92 23.37 -20.81
C MET A 1 -34.74 22.44 -19.63
N GLU A 2 -35.46 21.33 -19.59
CA GLU A 2 -35.41 20.36 -18.50
C GLU A 2 -34.06 19.65 -18.49
N SER A 3 -33.25 19.91 -17.48
CA SER A 3 -31.99 19.19 -17.26
C SER A 3 -32.32 17.73 -16.92
N SER A 4 -31.93 16.82 -17.80
CA SER A 4 -32.12 15.38 -17.68
C SER A 4 -31.32 14.81 -16.49
N ASN A 5 -31.95 14.73 -15.32
CA ASN A 5 -31.41 14.10 -14.11
C ASN A 5 -31.51 12.57 -14.15
N SER A 6 -30.79 11.94 -15.07
CA SER A 6 -30.67 10.48 -15.18
C SER A 6 -29.22 10.06 -15.24
N CYS A 7 -28.91 8.90 -14.68
CA CYS A 7 -27.62 8.26 -14.81
C CYS A 7 -27.29 8.03 -16.29
N ALA A 8 -26.11 8.47 -16.74
CA ALA A 8 -25.66 8.33 -18.12
C ALA A 8 -25.36 6.87 -18.52
N PHE A 9 -25.20 5.97 -17.55
CA PHE A 9 -25.02 4.53 -17.81
C PHE A 9 -26.34 3.75 -17.75
N CYS A 10 -26.95 3.70 -16.57
CA CYS A 10 -28.11 2.83 -16.31
C CYS A 10 -29.46 3.53 -16.53
N GLY A 11 -29.49 4.82 -16.86
CA GLY A 11 -30.71 5.59 -17.09
C GLY A 11 -31.54 5.90 -15.85
N ALA A 12 -31.17 5.40 -14.67
CA ALA A 12 -31.92 5.60 -13.43
C ALA A 12 -32.02 7.07 -13.04
N ARG A 13 -33.22 7.51 -12.64
CA ARG A 13 -33.49 8.86 -12.12
C ARG A 13 -33.50 8.85 -10.60
N LYS A 14 -32.61 9.62 -9.97
CA LYS A 14 -32.55 9.79 -8.52
C LYS A 14 -32.06 11.20 -8.16
N ALA A 15 -32.46 11.70 -7.00
CA ALA A 15 -31.87 12.91 -6.43
C ALA A 15 -30.42 12.63 -5.98
N GLY A 16 -29.51 13.59 -6.21
CA GLY A 16 -28.11 13.47 -5.77
C GLY A 16 -27.22 12.60 -6.65
N LEU A 17 -27.50 12.54 -7.97
CA LEU A 17 -26.60 11.92 -8.95
C LEU A 17 -25.20 12.55 -8.87
N GLN A 18 -24.17 11.71 -8.93
CA GLN A 18 -22.78 12.13 -8.91
C GLN A 18 -22.36 12.56 -10.30
N THR A 19 -21.92 13.82 -10.47
CA THR A 19 -21.45 14.30 -11.79
C THR A 19 -20.00 13.91 -12.03
N CYS A 20 -19.64 13.63 -13.29
CA CYS A 20 -18.25 13.41 -13.67
C CYS A 20 -17.41 14.61 -13.20
N THR A 21 -16.44 14.39 -12.33
CA THR A 21 -15.68 15.46 -11.67
C THR A 21 -14.82 16.26 -12.64
N ALA A 22 -14.40 15.64 -13.74
CA ALA A 22 -13.59 16.26 -14.78
C ALA A 22 -14.41 17.23 -15.67
N CYS A 23 -15.45 16.75 -16.33
CA CYS A 23 -16.23 17.58 -17.27
C CYS A 23 -17.50 18.19 -16.67
N ARG A 24 -18.07 17.56 -15.63
CA ARG A 24 -19.38 17.89 -15.01
C ARG A 24 -20.57 17.89 -15.98
N LEU A 25 -20.42 17.29 -17.16
CA LEU A 25 -21.43 17.26 -18.22
C LEU A 25 -22.36 16.04 -18.13
N VAL A 26 -21.90 14.95 -17.52
CA VAL A 26 -22.66 13.71 -17.35
C VAL A 26 -22.79 13.38 -15.86
N ALA A 27 -23.87 12.69 -15.48
CA ALA A 27 -24.18 12.33 -14.10
C ALA A 27 -24.44 10.82 -13.97
N TYR A 28 -24.10 10.25 -12.83
CA TYR A 28 -24.16 8.82 -12.56
C TYR A 28 -24.87 8.54 -11.23
N PHE A 29 -25.50 7.37 -11.16
CA PHE A 29 -26.14 6.88 -9.94
C PHE A 29 -25.10 6.59 -8.84
N ASP A 30 -24.00 5.96 -9.24
CA ASP A 30 -22.85 5.59 -8.42
C ASP A 30 -21.57 5.47 -9.28
N ARG A 31 -20.47 5.08 -8.64
CA ARG A 31 -19.15 4.95 -9.29
C ARG A 31 -19.09 3.73 -10.22
N ASP A 32 -19.90 2.71 -10.00
CA ASP A 32 -19.96 1.53 -10.89
C ASP A 32 -20.59 1.89 -12.23
N CYS A 33 -21.66 2.68 -12.21
CA CYS A 33 -22.23 3.27 -13.41
C CYS A 33 -21.21 4.16 -14.16
N GLN A 34 -20.40 4.94 -13.43
CA GLN A 34 -19.36 5.76 -14.05
C GLN A 34 -18.26 4.91 -14.69
N LYS A 35 -17.74 3.89 -13.99
CA LYS A 35 -16.71 2.97 -14.49
C LYS A 35 -17.20 2.20 -15.71
N ALA A 36 -18.42 1.69 -15.68
CA ALA A 36 -18.99 0.93 -16.79
C ALA A 36 -19.21 1.81 -18.04
N HIS A 37 -19.59 3.07 -17.88
CA HIS A 37 -19.73 4.04 -18.97
C HIS A 37 -18.39 4.71 -19.37
N TRP A 38 -17.29 4.46 -18.66
CA TRP A 38 -16.02 5.17 -18.88
C TRP A 38 -15.43 4.90 -20.26
N LYS A 39 -15.55 3.66 -20.77
CA LYS A 39 -15.04 3.29 -22.10
C LYS A 39 -15.64 4.15 -23.21
N GLU A 40 -16.90 4.54 -23.07
CA GLU A 40 -17.63 5.40 -24.01
C GLU A 40 -17.43 6.89 -23.69
N HIS A 41 -17.45 7.27 -22.41
CA HIS A 41 -17.34 8.67 -21.99
C HIS A 41 -15.96 9.30 -22.18
N LYS A 42 -14.87 8.51 -22.02
CA LYS A 42 -13.51 9.07 -21.92
C LYS A 42 -13.09 9.92 -23.12
N GLY A 43 -13.55 9.59 -24.33
CA GLY A 43 -13.24 10.33 -25.55
C GLY A 43 -13.98 11.66 -25.67
N GLU A 44 -15.12 11.80 -24.99
CA GLU A 44 -15.98 12.98 -25.03
C GLU A 44 -15.85 13.85 -23.76
N CYS A 45 -15.08 13.37 -22.78
CA CYS A 45 -14.85 14.07 -21.53
C CYS A 45 -14.00 15.33 -21.79
N SER A 46 -14.61 16.52 -21.69
CA SER A 46 -13.91 17.81 -21.82
C SER A 46 -13.02 18.10 -20.59
N TYR A 47 -11.97 17.31 -20.41
CA TYR A 47 -10.88 17.61 -19.50
C TYR A 47 -10.09 18.82 -20.05
N LYS A 48 -9.98 19.90 -19.25
CA LYS A 48 -9.12 21.05 -19.58
C LYS A 48 -8.11 21.29 -18.46
N PRO A 49 -6.81 21.09 -18.70
CA PRO A 49 -5.77 21.48 -17.73
C PRO A 49 -5.76 23.02 -17.59
N LYS A 50 -5.65 23.53 -16.36
CA LYS A 50 -5.63 24.98 -16.10
C LYS A 50 -4.21 25.54 -16.25
N GLU A 51 -4.03 26.54 -17.11
CA GLU A 51 -2.76 27.25 -17.29
C GLU A 51 -2.37 28.12 -16.07
N LYS A 52 -1.08 28.07 -15.70
CA LYS A 52 -0.47 28.79 -14.55
C LYS A 52 -0.08 30.22 -14.96
N LYS A 53 -0.51 31.25 -14.22
CA LYS A 53 -0.03 32.65 -14.39
C LYS A 53 1.32 32.84 -13.69
N LYS A 54 2.31 33.38 -14.41
CA LYS A 54 3.62 33.80 -13.87
C LYS A 54 3.50 35.14 -13.12
N ALA A 55 4.10 35.22 -11.92
CA ALA A 55 4.32 36.47 -11.20
C ALA A 55 5.81 36.87 -11.27
N THR A 56 6.04 38.15 -11.51
CA THR A 56 7.30 38.87 -11.75
C THR A 56 8.16 39.07 -10.50
N GLN A 57 9.47 39.20 -10.73
CA GLN A 57 10.55 39.46 -9.77
C GLN A 57 10.43 40.79 -9.00
N GLY A 58 10.92 40.79 -7.76
CA GLY A 58 11.27 41.97 -6.97
C GLY A 58 12.42 41.64 -6.01
N ASP A 59 13.42 42.51 -5.96
CA ASP A 59 14.75 42.35 -5.36
C ASP A 59 14.81 42.42 -3.82
N GLY A 60 15.71 41.60 -3.25
CA GLY A 60 16.65 41.94 -2.16
C GLY A 60 16.13 42.25 -0.75
N VAL A 61 16.37 41.33 0.20
CA VAL A 61 17.12 41.54 1.46
C VAL A 61 17.51 40.16 2.02
N SER A 62 18.79 40.01 2.31
CA SER A 62 19.46 38.78 2.73
C SER A 62 19.11 38.40 4.17
N SER A 63 18.38 37.31 4.33
CA SER A 63 18.32 36.52 5.57
C SER A 63 18.46 35.04 5.16
N PRO A 64 19.29 34.21 5.82
CA PRO A 64 19.54 32.85 5.37
C PRO A 64 18.28 32.02 5.55
N SER A 65 17.54 31.87 4.45
CA SER A 65 16.49 30.88 4.32
C SER A 65 17.15 29.50 4.29
N PRO A 66 16.60 28.48 4.95
CA PRO A 66 17.23 27.15 5.09
C PRO A 66 17.31 26.36 3.76
N PHE A 67 16.86 26.95 2.66
CA PHE A 67 17.04 26.41 1.32
C PHE A 67 18.36 26.90 0.70
N THR A 68 19.49 26.44 1.26
CA THR A 68 20.72 26.31 0.48
C THR A 68 20.61 25.08 -0.41
N PHE A 69 20.78 25.30 -1.72
CA PHE A 69 20.91 24.30 -2.78
C PHE A 69 21.68 23.04 -2.34
N GLY A 70 21.05 21.86 -2.35
CA GLY A 70 21.73 20.59 -2.11
C GLY A 70 20.80 19.40 -1.82
N GLY A 71 20.29 18.76 -2.87
CA GLY A 71 19.71 17.40 -2.86
C GLY A 71 18.39 17.21 -2.09
N LEU A 72 17.47 16.42 -2.65
CA LEU A 72 16.44 15.79 -1.82
C LEU A 72 17.15 14.88 -0.79
N PRO A 73 16.67 14.84 0.47
CA PRO A 73 17.23 13.91 1.46
C PRO A 73 17.07 12.46 0.95
N PRO A 74 18.01 11.54 1.25
CA PRO A 74 17.91 10.16 0.79
C PRO A 74 16.62 9.49 1.31
N PRO A 75 16.04 8.51 0.58
CA PRO A 75 14.78 7.86 0.98
C PRO A 75 14.78 7.31 2.41
N SER A 76 15.92 6.78 2.88
CA SER A 76 16.09 6.25 4.23
C SER A 76 16.22 7.30 5.35
N SER A 77 16.08 8.60 5.04
CA SER A 77 16.33 9.69 6.01
C SER A 77 15.40 9.66 7.23
N TRP A 78 14.21 9.08 7.08
CA TRP A 78 13.21 8.93 8.14
C TRP A 78 13.77 8.23 9.40
N ALA A 79 14.76 7.34 9.22
CA ALA A 79 15.38 6.57 10.29
C ALA A 79 16.33 7.39 11.19
N SER A 80 16.70 8.60 10.75
CA SER A 80 17.66 9.45 11.45
C SER A 80 17.15 9.86 12.83
N GLY A 81 17.97 9.62 13.85
CA GLY A 81 17.64 9.94 15.24
C GLY A 81 16.69 8.96 15.93
N LEU A 82 16.21 7.91 15.25
CA LEU A 82 15.46 6.82 15.88
C LEU A 82 16.41 5.73 16.37
N SER A 83 16.06 5.09 17.50
CA SER A 83 16.71 3.86 17.96
C SER A 83 16.45 2.71 16.97
N GLU A 84 17.24 1.63 17.05
CA GLU A 84 17.04 0.44 16.20
C GLU A 84 15.61 -0.10 16.31
N ASP A 85 15.13 -0.26 17.54
CA ASP A 85 13.78 -0.76 17.84
C ASP A 85 12.68 0.15 17.29
N GLN A 86 12.84 1.47 17.44
CA GLN A 86 11.91 2.46 16.88
C GLN A 86 11.90 2.45 15.35
N ARG A 87 13.03 2.17 14.68
CA ARG A 87 13.06 2.08 13.22
C ARG A 87 12.24 0.90 12.72
N TYR A 88 12.35 -0.25 13.40
CA TYR A 88 11.56 -1.43 13.07
C TYR A 88 10.08 -1.15 13.27
N GLU A 89 9.72 -0.60 14.41
CA GLU A 89 8.35 -0.26 14.74
C GLU A 89 7.75 0.77 13.76
N TRP A 90 8.51 1.82 13.41
CA TRP A 90 8.11 2.83 12.44
C TRP A 90 7.77 2.23 11.08
N LEU A 91 8.61 1.34 10.55
CA LEU A 91 8.40 0.78 9.22
C LEU A 91 7.22 -0.21 9.19
N VAL A 92 6.94 -0.91 10.30
CA VAL A 92 5.73 -1.73 10.44
C VAL A 92 4.47 -0.85 10.55
N ASP A 93 4.49 0.19 11.38
CA ASP A 93 3.38 1.14 11.49
C ASP A 93 3.11 1.87 10.17
N CYS A 94 4.15 2.15 9.39
CA CYS A 94 4.04 2.72 8.06
C CYS A 94 3.21 1.83 7.12
N TYR A 95 3.44 0.52 7.15
CA TYR A 95 2.65 -0.44 6.40
C TYR A 95 1.20 -0.50 6.91
N ARG A 96 1.00 -0.65 8.23
CA ARG A 96 -0.33 -0.78 8.83
C ARG A 96 -1.20 0.44 8.56
N MET A 97 -0.61 1.63 8.67
CA MET A 97 -1.30 2.89 8.35
C MET A 97 -1.57 3.06 6.85
N ARG A 98 -0.69 2.53 5.98
CA ARG A 98 -0.94 2.53 4.54
C ARG A 98 -2.12 1.64 4.17
N ALA A 99 -2.22 0.45 4.76
CA ALA A 99 -3.38 -0.42 4.57
C ALA A 99 -4.69 0.23 5.06
N ASP A 100 -4.64 0.94 6.20
CA ASP A 100 -5.78 1.74 6.67
C ASP A 100 -6.13 2.89 5.71
N ASP A 101 -5.14 3.64 5.23
CA ASP A 101 -5.34 4.75 4.31
C ASP A 101 -5.87 4.27 2.94
N ASP A 102 -5.41 3.14 2.43
CA ASP A 102 -5.87 2.57 1.17
C ASP A 102 -7.32 2.04 1.28
N TYR A 103 -7.70 1.53 2.45
CA TYR A 103 -9.09 1.21 2.77
C TYR A 103 -9.96 2.46 2.89
N ALA A 104 -9.57 3.43 3.73
CA ALA A 104 -10.38 4.60 4.06
C ALA A 104 -10.43 5.67 2.95
N TRP A 105 -9.31 5.88 2.23
CA TRP A 105 -9.10 6.97 1.27
C TRP A 105 -8.72 6.49 -0.14
N GLY A 106 -8.16 5.28 -0.28
CA GLY A 106 -7.81 4.65 -1.55
C GLY A 106 -9.01 4.09 -2.35
N GLY A 107 -10.24 4.43 -1.94
CA GLY A 107 -11.45 3.99 -2.61
C GLY A 107 -11.90 2.59 -2.23
N GLY A 108 -11.60 2.15 -1.00
CA GLY A 108 -11.97 0.83 -0.47
C GLY A 108 -11.03 -0.28 -0.91
N ASN A 109 -9.77 0.02 -1.18
CA ASN A 109 -8.77 -1.01 -1.50
C ASN A 109 -8.50 -1.83 -0.23
N MET A 110 -9.01 -3.06 -0.19
CA MET A 110 -8.84 -3.97 0.93
C MET A 110 -7.66 -4.90 0.63
N HIS A 111 -6.56 -4.73 1.37
CA HIS A 111 -5.37 -5.60 1.27
C HIS A 111 -4.77 -5.83 2.67
N GLY A 112 -3.82 -6.76 2.76
CA GLY A 112 -3.20 -7.15 4.03
C GLY A 112 -4.24 -7.50 5.10
N LEU A 113 -4.13 -6.85 6.28
CA LEU A 113 -5.04 -7.09 7.41
C LEU A 113 -6.52 -6.85 7.08
N TYR A 114 -6.84 -5.89 6.20
CA TYR A 114 -8.21 -5.53 5.87
C TYR A 114 -8.86 -6.55 4.91
N SER A 115 -8.06 -7.23 4.08
CA SER A 115 -8.54 -8.40 3.32
C SER A 115 -8.65 -9.63 4.21
N ALA A 116 -7.65 -9.86 5.06
CA ALA A 116 -7.58 -11.01 5.96
C ALA A 116 -8.73 -11.07 6.99
N ALA A 117 -9.39 -9.95 7.28
CA ALA A 117 -10.59 -9.92 8.12
C ALA A 117 -11.80 -10.67 7.52
N CYS A 118 -11.76 -10.97 6.22
CA CYS A 118 -12.74 -11.79 5.53
C CYS A 118 -12.32 -13.28 5.44
N ASP A 119 -11.08 -13.60 5.81
CA ASP A 119 -10.48 -14.93 5.75
C ASP A 119 -10.48 -15.55 7.17
N GLU A 120 -10.41 -16.88 7.28
CA GLU A 120 -10.31 -17.59 8.57
C GLU A 120 -8.98 -18.37 8.67
N GLY A 121 -8.40 -18.43 9.88
CA GLY A 121 -7.26 -19.31 10.15
C GLY A 121 -5.98 -18.96 9.37
N GLU A 122 -5.40 -19.96 8.70
CA GLU A 122 -4.09 -19.85 8.04
C GLU A 122 -4.12 -19.01 6.75
N GLU A 123 -5.27 -18.96 6.06
CA GLU A 123 -5.47 -18.10 4.88
C GLU A 123 -5.30 -16.62 5.25
N ALA A 124 -5.82 -16.21 6.39
CA ALA A 124 -5.65 -14.85 6.90
C ALA A 124 -4.17 -14.50 7.17
N ASN A 125 -3.39 -15.48 7.65
CA ASN A 125 -1.96 -15.30 7.92
C ASN A 125 -1.16 -15.14 6.62
N LEU A 126 -1.48 -15.96 5.62
CA LEU A 126 -0.90 -15.88 4.29
C LEU A 126 -1.19 -14.52 3.66
N THR A 127 -2.44 -14.06 3.69
CA THR A 127 -2.87 -12.75 3.15
C THR A 127 -2.04 -11.62 3.76
N ILE A 128 -1.91 -11.59 5.10
CA ILE A 128 -1.13 -10.56 5.79
C ILE A 128 0.35 -10.63 5.46
N ALA A 129 0.95 -11.83 5.54
CA ALA A 129 2.38 -12.00 5.35
C ALA A 129 2.81 -11.74 3.90
N SER A 130 2.00 -12.14 2.92
CA SER A 130 2.28 -11.92 1.49
C SER A 130 2.19 -10.45 1.11
N ASP A 131 1.17 -9.74 1.59
CA ASP A 131 1.03 -8.30 1.36
C ASP A 131 2.18 -7.51 2.02
N PHE A 132 2.57 -7.89 3.24
CA PHE A 132 3.70 -7.28 3.93
C PHE A 132 5.05 -7.58 3.25
N LEU A 133 5.21 -8.75 2.61
CA LEU A 133 6.39 -9.08 1.81
C LEU A 133 6.56 -8.10 0.64
N ILE A 134 5.47 -7.73 -0.03
CA ILE A 134 5.49 -6.78 -1.14
C ILE A 134 5.93 -5.41 -0.65
N PHE A 135 5.33 -4.94 0.43
CA PHE A 135 5.74 -3.69 1.07
C PHE A 135 7.25 -3.68 1.37
N CYS A 136 7.79 -4.76 1.95
CA CYS A 136 9.21 -4.87 2.26
C CYS A 136 10.09 -4.88 1.00
N ARG A 137 9.66 -5.56 -0.06
CA ARG A 137 10.38 -5.62 -1.34
C ARG A 137 10.42 -4.25 -2.02
N LEU A 138 9.31 -3.52 -2.02
CA LEU A 138 9.24 -2.15 -2.50
C LEU A 138 10.13 -1.22 -1.66
N ALA A 139 10.11 -1.35 -0.34
CA ALA A 139 10.95 -0.55 0.56
C ALA A 139 12.46 -0.75 0.31
N VAL A 140 12.89 -1.97 0.00
CA VAL A 140 14.29 -2.24 -0.40
C VAL A 140 14.58 -1.62 -1.76
N ARG A 141 13.69 -1.80 -2.73
CA ARG A 141 13.86 -1.29 -4.10
C ARG A 141 13.99 0.23 -4.15
N HIS A 142 13.18 0.94 -3.36
CA HIS A 142 13.20 2.40 -3.27
C HIS A 142 14.18 2.94 -2.22
N GLU A 143 15.11 2.11 -1.75
CA GLU A 143 16.18 2.48 -0.81
C GLU A 143 15.65 3.08 0.51
N VAL A 144 14.41 2.74 0.89
CA VAL A 144 13.77 3.21 2.13
C VAL A 144 14.37 2.51 3.35
N VAL A 145 14.78 1.25 3.19
CA VAL A 145 15.40 0.46 4.27
C VAL A 145 16.84 0.94 4.51
N PRO A 146 17.16 1.52 5.68
CA PRO A 146 18.51 1.99 5.97
C PRO A 146 19.49 0.83 6.15
N SER A 147 20.74 1.02 5.73
CA SER A 147 21.82 0.05 5.93
C SER A 147 22.70 0.43 7.13
N PRO A 148 23.09 -0.53 8.00
CA PRO A 148 22.69 -1.94 8.01
C PRO A 148 21.26 -2.15 8.56
N TRP A 149 20.63 -3.26 8.17
CA TRP A 149 19.29 -3.67 8.62
C TRP A 149 19.25 -5.11 9.11
N ASN A 150 18.62 -5.36 10.27
CA ASN A 150 18.45 -6.72 10.79
C ASN A 150 17.02 -7.22 10.55
N TRP A 151 16.84 -7.96 9.46
CA TRP A 151 15.56 -8.55 9.08
C TRP A 151 14.97 -9.48 10.14
N GLY A 152 15.78 -10.25 10.88
CA GLY A 152 15.27 -11.14 11.92
C GLY A 152 14.59 -10.38 13.06
N LYS A 153 15.24 -9.33 13.57
CA LYS A 153 14.64 -8.47 14.61
C LYS A 153 13.44 -7.69 14.09
N PHE A 154 13.53 -7.19 12.85
CA PHE A 154 12.45 -6.45 12.22
C PHE A 154 11.20 -7.32 12.03
N LEU A 155 11.33 -8.51 11.46
CA LEU A 155 10.20 -9.41 11.23
C LEU A 155 9.64 -9.97 12.55
N LYS A 156 10.47 -10.16 13.58
CA LYS A 156 9.99 -10.46 14.95
C LYS A 156 9.09 -9.34 15.48
N LYS A 157 9.51 -8.08 15.33
CA LYS A 157 8.70 -6.91 15.71
C LYS A 157 7.40 -6.88 14.90
N ALA A 158 7.46 -7.12 13.59
CA ALA A 158 6.31 -7.15 12.70
C ALA A 158 5.29 -8.24 13.10
N ALA A 159 5.76 -9.45 13.45
CA ALA A 159 4.90 -10.55 13.86
C ALA A 159 3.96 -10.20 15.03
N GLY A 160 4.43 -9.39 15.98
CA GLY A 160 3.61 -8.92 17.12
C GLY A 160 2.68 -7.75 16.80
N MET A 161 2.69 -7.21 15.58
CA MET A 161 2.00 -5.96 15.22
C MET A 161 1.07 -6.09 14.01
N LEU A 162 1.42 -6.91 13.02
CA LEU A 162 0.70 -7.00 11.74
C LEU A 162 -0.76 -7.47 11.86
N GLY A 163 -1.09 -8.17 12.94
CA GLY A 163 -2.45 -8.60 13.25
C GLY A 163 -3.42 -7.49 13.68
N PHE A 164 -2.94 -6.26 13.87
CA PHE A 164 -3.73 -5.17 14.44
C PHE A 164 -3.79 -3.98 13.49
N ALA A 165 -4.96 -3.35 13.36
CA ALA A 165 -5.10 -2.10 12.60
C ALA A 165 -4.27 -0.98 13.26
N PHE A 166 -3.87 0.02 12.48
CA PHE A 166 -3.14 1.19 12.97
C PHE A 166 -3.62 2.42 12.23
N GLU A 167 -4.47 3.19 12.89
CA GLU A 167 -5.13 4.34 12.28
C GLU A 167 -4.32 5.62 12.52
N LYS A 168 -4.76 6.70 11.87
CA LYS A 168 -4.16 8.04 12.03
C LYS A 168 -4.10 8.50 13.49
N GLU A 169 -5.11 8.19 14.31
CA GLU A 169 -5.10 8.63 15.71
C GLU A 169 -4.06 7.86 16.55
N ASP A 170 -3.85 6.57 16.28
CA ASP A 170 -2.77 5.78 16.90
C ASP A 170 -1.40 6.35 16.56
N ALA A 171 -1.21 6.70 15.28
CA ALA A 171 0.00 7.33 14.80
C ALA A 171 0.26 8.68 15.50
N LYS A 172 -0.80 9.47 15.73
CA LYS A 172 -0.69 10.74 16.46
C LYS A 172 -0.28 10.55 17.91
N GLU A 173 -0.91 9.60 18.59
CA GLU A 173 -0.64 9.30 19.99
C GLU A 173 0.80 8.81 20.17
N LYS A 174 1.24 7.89 19.30
CA LYS A 174 2.54 7.22 19.40
C LYS A 174 3.71 8.07 18.93
N TRP A 175 3.57 8.73 17.78
CA TRP A 175 4.68 9.41 17.10
C TRP A 175 4.57 10.94 17.14
N GLY A 176 3.52 11.50 17.76
CA GLY A 176 3.21 12.92 17.73
C GLY A 176 2.49 13.32 16.43
N GLY A 177 2.52 14.59 16.01
CA GLY A 177 1.70 15.06 14.88
C GLY A 177 1.91 14.33 13.54
N GLU A 178 0.88 13.63 13.06
CA GLU A 178 0.79 12.98 11.74
C GLU A 178 0.18 13.95 10.70
N ASN A 179 1.03 14.76 10.07
CA ASN A 179 0.66 15.68 9.00
C ASN A 179 1.68 15.52 7.85
N VAL A 180 1.23 15.43 6.59
CA VAL A 180 2.10 15.35 5.39
C VAL A 180 3.13 16.49 5.34
N PHE A 181 2.80 17.65 5.91
CA PHE A 181 3.68 18.81 6.02
C PHE A 181 4.83 18.67 7.03
N SER A 182 4.79 17.67 7.93
CA SER A 182 5.89 17.39 8.86
C SER A 182 7.16 17.04 8.10
N ALA A 183 7.07 16.24 7.03
CA ALA A 183 8.23 15.93 6.17
C ALA A 183 8.78 17.19 5.46
N MET A 184 7.90 18.08 5.01
CA MET A 184 8.26 19.33 4.32
C MET A 184 8.93 20.37 5.23
N MET A 185 8.72 20.28 6.55
CA MET A 185 9.32 21.15 7.56
C MET A 185 10.48 20.49 8.31
N GLY A 186 11.03 19.38 7.78
CA GLY A 186 12.19 18.69 8.34
C GLY A 186 11.88 17.70 9.48
N GLY A 187 10.60 17.35 9.68
CA GLY A 187 10.14 16.27 10.55
C GLY A 187 9.96 14.94 9.80
N ARG A 188 9.31 13.97 10.46
CA ARG A 188 9.03 12.63 9.90
C ARG A 188 7.53 12.40 9.78
N SER A 189 7.10 11.60 8.79
CA SER A 189 5.69 11.21 8.59
C SER A 189 5.64 9.77 8.05
N LEU A 190 4.74 8.97 8.61
CA LEU A 190 4.49 7.61 8.15
C LEU A 190 3.89 7.63 6.74
N ARG A 191 3.00 8.58 6.43
CA ARG A 191 2.43 8.74 5.06
C ARG A 191 3.51 9.04 4.05
N ALA A 192 4.35 10.03 4.33
CA ALA A 192 5.46 10.37 3.44
C ALA A 192 6.42 9.17 3.26
N THR A 193 6.68 8.39 4.31
CA THR A 193 7.48 7.16 4.20
C THR A 193 6.77 6.14 3.30
N GLY A 194 5.47 5.93 3.48
CA GLY A 194 4.66 5.01 2.69
C GLY A 194 4.55 5.41 1.22
N GLU A 195 4.43 6.70 0.92
CA GLU A 195 4.46 7.22 -0.45
C GLU A 195 5.78 6.89 -1.14
N VAL A 196 6.91 7.05 -0.45
CA VAL A 196 8.22 6.68 -1.01
C VAL A 196 8.33 5.17 -1.19
N VAL A 197 7.80 4.36 -0.25
CA VAL A 197 7.79 2.88 -0.41
C VAL A 197 6.98 2.46 -1.64
N TYR A 198 5.75 2.94 -1.79
CA TYR A 198 4.88 2.52 -2.89
C TYR A 198 5.11 3.28 -4.20
N GLY A 199 5.92 4.35 -4.16
CA GLY A 199 6.08 5.31 -5.26
C GLY A 199 4.80 6.11 -5.55
N SER A 200 3.74 5.99 -4.74
CA SER A 200 2.42 6.56 -5.02
C SER A 200 1.70 7.05 -3.78
N SER A 201 0.90 8.10 -3.96
CA SER A 201 -0.03 8.66 -2.97
C SER A 201 -1.28 7.78 -2.83
N CYS A 202 -1.71 7.54 -1.59
CA CYS A 202 -2.99 6.89 -1.28
C CYS A 202 -4.21 7.76 -1.65
N MET A 203 -4.03 9.09 -1.79
CA MET A 203 -5.03 10.00 -2.32
C MET A 203 -4.85 10.19 -3.83
N GLN A 204 -5.85 9.79 -4.61
CA GLN A 204 -5.85 9.98 -6.07
C GLN A 204 -5.98 11.48 -6.40
N GLY A 205 -4.86 12.12 -6.75
CA GLY A 205 -4.76 13.57 -7.01
C GLY A 205 -3.48 14.27 -6.52
N GLY A 206 -2.48 13.52 -6.04
CA GLY A 206 -1.14 14.07 -5.78
C GLY A 206 -0.44 14.52 -7.07
N ILE A 207 0.36 15.58 -6.97
CA ILE A 207 1.19 16.09 -8.09
C ILE A 207 2.29 15.06 -8.34
N SER A 208 2.12 14.18 -9.32
CA SER A 208 3.22 13.42 -9.93
C SER A 208 3.57 14.08 -11.25
N ASP A 209 4.86 14.28 -11.51
CA ASP A 209 5.33 14.62 -12.85
C ASP A 209 4.97 13.46 -13.80
N ASP A 210 4.44 13.79 -14.97
CA ASP A 210 3.64 12.88 -15.80
C ASP A 210 4.43 11.63 -16.29
N ASP A 211 5.76 11.71 -16.46
CA ASP A 211 6.60 10.62 -16.96
C ASP A 211 6.91 9.54 -15.91
N ASP A 212 7.05 9.89 -14.63
CA ASP A 212 7.29 8.91 -13.55
C ASP A 212 6.00 8.15 -13.21
N SER A 213 4.83 8.77 -13.41
CA SER A 213 3.54 8.19 -13.07
C SER A 213 3.12 7.00 -13.95
N GLU A 214 3.56 7.00 -15.21
CA GLU A 214 3.27 5.93 -16.17
C GLU A 214 4.12 4.69 -15.86
N ALA A 215 5.42 4.87 -15.60
CA ALA A 215 6.32 3.80 -15.18
C ALA A 215 5.91 3.17 -13.83
N LEU A 216 5.44 3.99 -12.89
CA LEU A 216 4.94 3.53 -11.59
C LEU A 216 3.59 2.80 -11.69
N CYS A 217 2.74 3.16 -12.65
CA CYS A 217 1.50 2.43 -12.94
C CYS A 217 1.80 1.08 -13.60
N GLU A 218 2.71 1.04 -14.59
CA GLU A 218 3.19 -0.20 -15.19
C GLU A 218 3.85 -1.14 -14.15
N GLU A 219 4.53 -0.57 -13.16
CA GLU A 219 5.18 -1.33 -12.10
C GLU A 219 4.20 -1.80 -11.01
N GLN A 220 3.17 -1.01 -10.69
CA GLN A 220 2.03 -1.46 -9.86
C GLN A 220 1.24 -2.57 -10.56
N ASP A 221 1.02 -2.44 -11.86
CA ASP A 221 0.42 -3.47 -12.70
C ASP A 221 1.33 -4.72 -12.72
N ALA A 222 2.65 -4.58 -12.78
CA ALA A 222 3.59 -5.71 -12.71
C ALA A 222 3.63 -6.39 -11.33
N VAL A 223 3.48 -5.63 -10.24
CA VAL A 223 3.36 -6.19 -8.87
C VAL A 223 2.01 -6.86 -8.68
N HIS A 224 0.92 -6.28 -9.19
CA HIS A 224 -0.41 -6.89 -9.20
C HIS A 224 -0.46 -8.13 -10.10
N GLU A 225 0.20 -8.12 -11.25
CA GLU A 225 0.36 -9.27 -12.14
C GLU A 225 1.22 -10.34 -11.48
N ALA A 226 2.28 -9.98 -10.76
CA ALA A 226 3.07 -10.93 -9.98
C ALA A 226 2.26 -11.54 -8.81
N LEU A 227 1.40 -10.74 -8.17
CA LEU A 227 0.45 -11.19 -7.15
C LEU A 227 -0.59 -12.14 -7.73
N GLU A 228 -1.19 -11.79 -8.86
CA GLU A 228 -2.12 -12.67 -9.58
C GLU A 228 -1.41 -13.91 -10.12
N GLU A 229 -0.15 -13.84 -10.56
CA GLU A 229 0.60 -15.03 -10.98
C GLU A 229 0.85 -15.97 -9.81
N VAL A 230 1.21 -15.44 -8.63
CA VAL A 230 1.39 -16.24 -7.41
C VAL A 230 0.06 -16.86 -6.99
N ARG A 231 -1.03 -16.07 -6.98
CA ARG A 231 -2.38 -16.53 -6.63
C ARG A 231 -2.93 -17.57 -7.62
N ASN A 232 -2.82 -17.31 -8.92
CA ASN A 232 -3.30 -18.21 -9.98
C ASN A 232 -2.51 -19.53 -9.99
N ARG A 233 -1.19 -19.50 -9.75
CA ARG A 233 -0.40 -20.73 -9.59
C ARG A 233 -0.83 -21.54 -8.37
N PHE A 234 -1.29 -20.87 -7.33
CA PHE A 234 -1.80 -21.51 -6.13
C PHE A 234 -3.16 -22.19 -6.41
N ASP A 235 -4.09 -21.46 -7.04
CA ASP A 235 -5.40 -21.98 -7.46
C ASP A 235 -5.24 -23.19 -8.42
N GLU A 236 -4.34 -23.12 -9.40
CA GLU A 236 -4.03 -24.23 -10.33
C GLU A 236 -3.49 -25.48 -9.61
N MET A 237 -2.70 -25.29 -8.55
CA MET A 237 -2.16 -26.40 -7.76
C MET A 237 -3.27 -27.11 -6.96
N ILE A 238 -4.23 -26.34 -6.42
CA ILE A 238 -5.39 -26.87 -5.71
C ILE A 238 -6.29 -27.67 -6.65
N GLU A 239 -6.67 -27.10 -7.80
CA GLU A 239 -7.53 -27.78 -8.78
C GLU A 239 -6.91 -29.10 -9.24
N LYS A 240 -5.59 -29.12 -9.47
CA LYS A 240 -4.88 -30.34 -9.87
C LYS A 240 -4.87 -31.40 -8.77
N ALA A 241 -4.74 -31.01 -7.51
CA ALA A 241 -4.80 -31.94 -6.39
C ALA A 241 -6.21 -32.54 -6.20
N GLU A 242 -7.26 -31.77 -6.51
CA GLU A 242 -8.65 -32.24 -6.55
C GLU A 242 -8.89 -33.22 -7.71
N GLU A 243 -8.41 -32.91 -8.92
CA GLU A 243 -8.54 -33.77 -10.11
C GLU A 243 -7.84 -35.12 -9.94
N GLU A 244 -6.69 -35.14 -9.27
CA GLU A 244 -5.93 -36.37 -9.00
C GLU A 244 -6.54 -37.19 -7.86
N GLY A 245 -7.62 -36.72 -7.23
CA GLY A 245 -8.28 -37.40 -6.10
C GLY A 245 -7.41 -37.44 -4.85
N ILE A 246 -6.50 -36.47 -4.71
CA ILE A 246 -5.52 -36.32 -3.62
C ILE A 246 -5.98 -35.23 -2.64
N SER A 247 -7.19 -34.68 -2.79
CA SER A 247 -7.70 -33.62 -1.90
C SER A 247 -7.82 -34.05 -0.42
N GLU A 248 -7.91 -35.36 -0.13
CA GLU A 248 -7.85 -35.91 1.23
C GLU A 248 -6.42 -36.32 1.68
N LYS A 249 -5.40 -36.10 0.83
CA LYS A 249 -4.01 -36.55 1.01
C LYS A 249 -2.96 -35.45 0.97
N ILE A 250 -3.37 -34.20 0.80
CA ILE A 250 -2.50 -33.09 1.20
C ILE A 250 -2.48 -33.12 2.73
N GLU A 251 -1.54 -33.87 3.30
CA GLU A 251 -1.29 -33.86 4.74
C GLU A 251 -0.95 -32.40 5.14
N GLU A 252 -1.31 -31.97 6.36
CA GLU A 252 -0.96 -30.64 6.92
C GLU A 252 0.54 -30.30 6.75
N ASP A 253 1.39 -31.30 6.50
CA ASP A 253 2.83 -31.17 6.28
C ASP A 253 3.23 -30.79 4.82
N GLU A 254 2.35 -30.99 3.82
CA GLU A 254 2.61 -30.66 2.40
C GLU A 254 2.01 -29.30 1.97
N MET A 255 1.05 -28.77 2.73
CA MET A 255 0.46 -27.45 2.53
C MET A 255 1.25 -26.33 3.22
N ASP A 256 2.58 -26.46 3.29
CA ASP A 256 3.41 -25.35 3.72
C ASP A 256 3.68 -24.45 2.51
N GLU A 257 2.63 -23.71 2.14
CA GLU A 257 2.55 -22.84 0.96
C GLU A 257 3.79 -21.94 0.83
N TRP A 258 4.29 -21.41 1.95
CA TRP A 258 5.51 -20.62 2.00
C TRP A 258 6.77 -21.43 1.67
N LYS A 259 6.85 -22.72 2.03
CA LYS A 259 7.95 -23.61 1.65
C LYS A 259 7.97 -23.92 0.15
N SER A 260 6.86 -23.75 -0.56
CA SER A 260 6.79 -23.98 -2.02
C SER A 260 7.26 -22.77 -2.85
N LEU A 261 7.15 -21.55 -2.30
CA LEU A 261 7.48 -20.30 -2.99
C LEU A 261 8.97 -20.21 -3.39
N PRO A 262 9.32 -19.63 -4.54
CA PRO A 262 10.71 -19.57 -5.00
C PRO A 262 11.55 -18.62 -4.13
N ASP A 263 12.76 -19.07 -3.74
CA ASP A 263 13.66 -18.36 -2.81
C ASP A 263 13.94 -16.89 -3.22
N ARG A 264 13.97 -16.62 -4.53
CA ARG A 264 14.21 -15.29 -5.11
C ARG A 264 13.24 -14.20 -4.62
N LEU A 265 12.03 -14.58 -4.20
CA LEU A 265 11.04 -13.63 -3.65
C LEU A 265 11.52 -13.03 -2.33
N PHE A 266 12.39 -13.72 -1.61
CA PHE A 266 12.88 -13.34 -0.30
C PHE A 266 14.27 -12.69 -0.33
N ASP A 267 14.84 -12.54 -1.53
CA ASP A 267 16.14 -11.89 -1.73
C ASP A 267 16.09 -10.44 -1.22
N GLY A 268 17.11 -10.04 -0.48
CA GLY A 268 17.21 -8.69 0.09
C GLY A 268 16.27 -8.41 1.27
N VAL A 269 15.35 -9.32 1.60
CA VAL A 269 14.34 -9.15 2.67
C VAL A 269 14.46 -10.21 3.79
N GLY A 270 15.67 -10.73 4.02
CA GLY A 270 15.95 -11.64 5.14
C GLY A 270 15.83 -13.14 4.84
N GLY A 271 15.42 -13.51 3.62
CA GLY A 271 15.37 -14.90 3.18
C GLY A 271 14.16 -15.69 3.69
N LYS A 272 13.78 -16.71 2.93
CA LYS A 272 12.54 -17.49 3.07
C LYS A 272 12.25 -18.00 4.47
N THR A 273 13.26 -18.49 5.18
CA THR A 273 13.10 -19.05 6.53
C THR A 273 12.52 -18.05 7.53
N LEU A 274 12.86 -16.77 7.44
CA LEU A 274 12.30 -15.76 8.34
C LEU A 274 10.84 -15.45 8.01
N TRP A 275 10.46 -15.57 6.74
CA TRP A 275 9.10 -15.31 6.27
C TRP A 275 8.15 -16.46 6.58
N VAL A 276 8.61 -17.71 6.48
CA VAL A 276 7.86 -18.88 7.00
C VAL A 276 7.58 -18.68 8.49
N LYS A 277 8.58 -18.27 9.29
CA LYS A 277 8.36 -17.95 10.71
C LYS A 277 7.36 -16.81 10.92
N LEU A 278 7.36 -15.79 10.07
CA LEU A 278 6.38 -14.70 10.12
C LEU A 278 4.97 -15.20 9.88
N TYR A 279 4.77 -15.94 8.79
CA TYR A 279 3.51 -16.57 8.43
C TYR A 279 2.96 -17.43 9.57
N GLU A 280 3.81 -18.27 10.18
CA GLU A 280 3.40 -19.08 11.31
C GLU A 280 3.04 -18.24 12.56
N THR A 281 3.60 -17.04 12.73
CA THR A 281 3.43 -16.27 13.98
C THR A 281 2.30 -15.26 13.91
N VAL A 282 2.07 -14.64 12.74
CA VAL A 282 1.05 -13.61 12.58
C VAL A 282 -0.35 -14.19 12.72
N ALA A 283 -1.28 -13.43 13.30
CA ALA A 283 -2.68 -13.80 13.42
C ALA A 283 -3.54 -12.53 13.50
N VAL A 284 -4.74 -12.56 12.90
CA VAL A 284 -5.68 -11.42 12.97
C VAL A 284 -6.14 -11.21 14.42
N GLY A 285 -5.98 -9.99 14.93
CA GLY A 285 -6.48 -9.57 16.25
C GLY A 285 -5.82 -10.22 17.47
N THR A 286 -4.76 -11.01 17.28
CA THR A 286 -4.07 -11.74 18.36
C THR A 286 -2.57 -11.85 18.08
N VAL A 287 -1.77 -12.06 19.13
CA VAL A 287 -0.36 -12.43 19.01
C VAL A 287 -0.21 -13.88 19.47
N ASN A 288 0.40 -14.71 18.62
CA ASN A 288 0.82 -16.04 19.06
C ASN A 288 2.11 -15.92 19.89
N GLU A 289 1.98 -15.61 21.18
CA GLU A 289 3.12 -15.39 22.10
C GLU A 289 4.07 -16.59 22.13
N GLU A 290 3.55 -17.82 22.09
CA GLU A 290 4.39 -19.03 22.08
C GLU A 290 5.27 -19.10 20.82
N ARG A 291 4.73 -18.75 19.64
CA ARG A 291 5.51 -18.70 18.40
C ARG A 291 6.43 -17.48 18.38
N LEU A 292 6.01 -16.34 18.93
CA LEU A 292 6.82 -15.11 19.02
C LEU A 292 8.05 -15.30 19.92
N GLU A 293 7.92 -16.05 21.02
CA GLU A 293 9.03 -16.44 21.89
C GLU A 293 10.06 -17.33 21.17
N LYS A 294 9.67 -18.09 20.15
CA LYS A 294 10.58 -18.96 19.35
C LYS A 294 11.43 -18.21 18.32
N TRP A 295 11.30 -16.87 18.23
CA TRP A 295 12.16 -16.02 17.39
C TRP A 295 13.55 -15.74 17.97
N VAL A 296 13.90 -16.34 19.12
CA VAL A 296 15.21 -16.18 19.80
C VAL A 296 16.37 -16.64 18.92
#